data_AF-A0A7I7WPK2-F1
#
_entry.id   AF-A0A7I7WPK2-F1
#
_cell.length_a   1.000
_cell.length_b   1.000
_cell.length_c   1.000
_cell.angle_alpha   90.00
_cell.angle_beta   90.00
_cell.angle_gamma   90.00
#
_symmetry.space_group_name_H-M   'P 1'
#
loop_
_entity.id
_entity.type
_entity.pdbx_description
1 polymer ?
#
loop_
_entity_poly.entity_id
_entity_poly.type
_entity_poly.pdbx_seq_one_letter_code
_entity_poly.pdbx_strand_id
1 'polypeptide(L)'
;MDPMARARELFFKYDGSRFYMSRDDVEWEFRSYEIPEQLRKQWLEELTATKLDKLEAGDNWSVVYFLLHHRDTRHLERILRATPRGSYGQRCAFLEDVLEYVKMCAQAQVVGGTQIREAAQYVLNQARAIDPDVEQNVSPERVVHIIASATELRSLSEGFPKP
;
A
#
# COMPACT_ATOMS: atom_id res chain seq x y z
N MET A 1 -33.68 -2.16 2.87
CA MET A 1 -32.42 -1.40 2.79
C MET A 1 -32.38 -0.74 1.42
N ASP A 2 -31.97 0.52 1.32
CA ASP A 2 -31.82 1.21 0.02
C ASP A 2 -30.77 0.46 -0.83
N PRO A 3 -31.08 0.05 -2.08
CA PRO A 3 -30.14 -0.63 -2.98
C PRO A 3 -28.81 0.12 -3.13
N MET A 4 -28.85 1.46 -3.16
CA MET A 4 -27.65 2.28 -3.29
C MET A 4 -26.81 2.25 -2.00
N ALA A 5 -27.46 2.28 -0.84
CA ALA A 5 -26.80 2.14 0.45
C ALA A 5 -26.11 0.77 0.60
N ARG A 6 -26.77 -0.31 0.14
CA ARG A 6 -26.20 -1.67 0.16
C ARG A 6 -25.02 -1.82 -0.79
N ALA A 7 -25.12 -1.30 -2.01
CA ALA A 7 -24.02 -1.31 -2.96
C ALA A 7 -22.79 -0.59 -2.39
N ARG A 8 -23.00 0.57 -1.77
CA ARG A 8 -21.95 1.33 -1.11
C ARG A 8 -21.36 0.58 0.09
N GLU A 9 -22.18 -0.04 0.93
CA GLU A 9 -21.71 -0.88 2.04
C GLU A 9 -20.78 -1.99 1.54
N LEU A 10 -21.19 -2.74 0.51
CA LEU A 10 -20.36 -3.76 -0.12
C LEU A 10 -19.06 -3.17 -0.67
N PHE A 11 -19.15 -2.05 -1.39
CA PHE A 11 -17.97 -1.39 -1.95
C PHE A 11 -16.96 -1.05 -0.86
N PHE A 12 -17.38 -0.42 0.23
CA PHE A 12 -16.48 -0.02 1.31
C PHE A 12 -15.99 -1.21 2.15
N LYS A 13 -16.83 -2.22 2.39
CA LYS A 13 -16.46 -3.43 3.14
C LYS A 13 -15.35 -4.21 2.45
N TYR A 14 -15.40 -4.28 1.12
CA TYR A 14 -14.45 -5.05 0.30
C TYR A 14 -13.39 -4.19 -0.37
N ASP A 15 -13.15 -2.99 0.16
CA ASP A 15 -12.14 -2.05 -0.33
C ASP A 15 -12.24 -1.77 -1.85
N GLY A 16 -13.46 -1.75 -2.40
CA GLY A 16 -13.71 -1.58 -3.83
C GLY A 16 -13.23 -2.75 -4.71
N SER A 17 -12.72 -3.83 -4.10
CA SER A 17 -12.16 -4.99 -4.79
C SER A 17 -13.24 -6.00 -5.14
N ARG A 18 -13.49 -6.16 -6.45
CA ARG A 18 -14.35 -7.24 -6.94
C ARG A 18 -13.79 -8.62 -6.62
N PHE A 19 -12.46 -8.77 -6.56
CA PHE A 19 -11.85 -10.03 -6.18
C PHE A 19 -12.20 -10.44 -4.74
N TYR A 20 -12.15 -9.51 -3.79
CA TYR A 20 -12.55 -9.80 -2.41
C TYR A 20 -14.06 -10.05 -2.27
N MET A 21 -14.89 -9.33 -3.03
CA MET A 21 -16.32 -9.63 -3.10
C MET A 21 -16.60 -11.02 -3.67
N SER A 22 -15.82 -11.44 -4.66
CA SER A 22 -15.95 -12.74 -5.33
C SER A 22 -15.63 -13.89 -4.36
N ARG A 23 -14.57 -13.72 -3.55
CA ARG A 23 -14.17 -14.69 -2.53
C ARG A 23 -15.27 -14.95 -1.49
N ASP A 24 -16.12 -13.95 -1.24
CA ASP A 24 -17.20 -14.01 -0.27
C ASP A 24 -18.59 -14.14 -0.94
N ASP A 25 -18.65 -14.50 -2.23
CA ASP A 25 -19.89 -14.73 -3.01
C ASP A 25 -20.87 -13.54 -3.09
N VAL A 26 -20.39 -12.30 -2.95
CA VAL A 26 -21.21 -11.07 -3.00
C VAL A 26 -20.93 -10.19 -4.22
N GLU A 27 -20.02 -10.59 -5.11
CA GLU A 27 -19.69 -9.83 -6.32
C GLU A 27 -20.92 -9.68 -7.24
N TRP A 28 -21.70 -10.74 -7.41
CA TRP A 28 -22.89 -10.72 -8.27
C TRP A 28 -23.95 -9.75 -7.72
N GLU A 29 -24.12 -9.70 -6.39
CA GLU A 29 -25.03 -8.78 -5.72
C GLU A 29 -24.60 -7.34 -6.05
N PHE A 30 -23.32 -7.02 -5.83
CA PHE A 30 -22.78 -5.70 -6.14
C PHE A 30 -22.97 -5.30 -7.61
N ARG A 31 -22.74 -6.23 -8.55
CA ARG A 31 -22.90 -5.98 -9.99
C ARG A 31 -24.35 -5.71 -10.40
N SER A 32 -25.32 -6.29 -9.69
CA SER A 32 -26.75 -6.12 -10.00
C SER A 32 -27.25 -4.69 -9.80
N TYR A 33 -26.53 -3.87 -9.01
CA TYR A 33 -26.90 -2.48 -8.75
C TYR A 33 -26.46 -1.50 -9.86
N GLU A 34 -25.73 -1.97 -10.88
CA GLU A 34 -25.34 -1.17 -12.06
C GLU A 34 -24.75 0.21 -11.75
N ILE A 35 -23.89 0.28 -10.72
CA ILE A 35 -23.35 1.55 -10.22
C ILE A 35 -22.53 2.28 -11.31
N PRO A 36 -22.88 3.55 -11.64
CA PRO A 36 -22.15 4.35 -12.61
C PRO A 36 -20.66 4.46 -12.28
N GLU A 37 -19.81 4.46 -13.30
CA GLU A 37 -18.36 4.53 -13.12
C GLU A 37 -17.92 5.81 -12.38
N GLN A 38 -18.54 6.95 -12.66
CA GLN A 38 -18.24 8.20 -11.97
C GLN A 38 -18.51 8.09 -10.47
N LEU A 39 -19.60 7.44 -10.08
CA LEU A 39 -19.94 7.23 -8.67
C LEU A 39 -18.97 6.24 -8.00
N ARG A 40 -18.56 5.17 -8.70
CA ARG A 40 -17.50 4.26 -8.20
C ARG A 40 -16.17 4.98 -7.98
N LYS A 41 -15.80 5.90 -8.88
CA LYS A 41 -14.60 6.75 -8.71
C LYS A 41 -14.72 7.65 -7.50
N GLN A 42 -15.87 8.29 -7.28
CA GLN A 42 -16.12 9.10 -6.08
C GLN A 42 -15.98 8.26 -4.79
N TRP A 43 -16.58 7.07 -4.76
CA TRP A 43 -16.46 6.17 -3.62
C TRP A 43 -15.04 5.69 -3.38
N LEU A 44 -14.27 5.44 -4.46
CA LEU A 44 -12.86 5.08 -4.33
C LEU A 44 -12.02 6.22 -3.75
N GLU A 45 -12.25 7.47 -4.18
CA GLU A 45 -11.56 8.63 -3.61
C GLU A 45 -11.88 8.81 -2.11
N GLU A 46 -13.14 8.65 -1.72
CA GLU A 46 -13.56 8.69 -0.31
C GLU A 46 -12.94 7.55 0.52
N LEU A 47 -12.87 6.35 -0.05
CA LEU A 47 -12.23 5.20 0.58
C LEU A 47 -10.73 5.43 0.72
N THR A 48 -10.06 5.93 -0.33
CA THR A 48 -8.63 6.30 -0.30
C THR A 48 -8.36 7.32 0.78
N ALA A 49 -9.14 8.39 0.88
CA ALA A 49 -9.00 9.38 1.96
C ALA A 49 -9.09 8.73 3.35
N THR A 50 -10.11 7.88 3.55
CA THR A 50 -10.32 7.15 4.81
C THR A 50 -9.15 6.21 5.13
N LYS A 51 -8.56 5.56 4.13
CA LYS A 51 -7.40 4.67 4.30
C LYS A 51 -6.15 5.48 4.64
N LEU A 52 -5.90 6.59 3.95
CA LEU A 52 -4.74 7.44 4.18
C LEU A 52 -4.71 8.05 5.59
N ASP A 53 -5.88 8.30 6.19
CA ASP A 53 -5.97 8.76 7.59
C ASP A 53 -5.51 7.70 8.59
N LYS A 54 -5.47 6.42 8.17
CA LYS A 54 -4.94 5.31 8.97
C LYS A 54 -3.43 5.09 8.79
N LEU A 55 -2.72 5.90 8.00
CA LEU A 55 -1.26 5.78 7.88
C LEU A 55 -0.54 6.00 9.22
N GLU A 56 -1.15 6.74 10.14
CA GLU A 56 -0.65 6.95 11.50
C GLU A 56 -1.24 5.97 12.54
N ALA A 57 -2.06 5.01 12.12
CA ALA A 57 -2.66 3.99 12.98
C ALA A 57 -1.83 2.70 13.02
N GLY A 58 -2.19 1.77 13.93
CA GLY A 58 -1.45 0.52 14.16
C GLY A 58 -1.37 -0.43 12.96
N ASP A 59 -2.34 -0.39 12.04
CA ASP A 59 -2.44 -1.28 10.86
C ASP A 59 -2.11 -0.56 9.55
N ASN A 60 -1.14 0.35 9.58
CA ASN A 60 -0.84 1.19 8.42
C ASN A 60 -0.28 0.45 7.20
N TRP A 61 0.25 -0.77 7.36
CA TRP A 61 0.68 -1.63 6.25
C TRP A 61 -0.49 -1.90 5.28
N SER A 62 -1.70 -2.12 5.80
CA SER A 62 -2.90 -2.38 5.00
C SER A 62 -3.28 -1.21 4.09
N VAL A 63 -2.84 0.01 4.42
CA VAL A 63 -3.06 1.20 3.61
C VAL A 63 -2.18 1.17 2.36
N VAL A 64 -0.89 0.83 2.50
CA VAL A 64 0.03 0.76 1.36
C VAL A 64 -0.40 -0.38 0.42
N TYR A 65 -0.76 -1.53 0.99
CA TYR A 65 -1.33 -2.64 0.24
C TYR A 65 -2.61 -2.25 -0.53
N PHE A 66 -3.51 -1.49 0.10
CA PHE A 66 -4.71 -0.96 -0.57
C PHE A 66 -4.35 -0.08 -1.77
N LEU A 67 -3.39 0.84 -1.63
CA LEU A 67 -2.99 1.72 -2.72
C LEU A 67 -2.31 0.96 -3.87
N LEU A 68 -1.52 -0.07 -3.56
CA LEU A 68 -0.96 -1.00 -4.53
C LEU A 68 -2.06 -1.72 -5.33
N HIS A 69 -3.06 -2.26 -4.62
CA HIS A 69 -4.17 -2.97 -5.24
C HIS A 69 -4.93 -2.12 -6.27
N HIS A 70 -5.14 -0.84 -5.95
CA HIS A 70 -5.81 0.12 -6.82
C HIS A 70 -4.88 0.87 -7.78
N ARG A 71 -3.58 0.57 -7.74
CA ARG A 71 -2.53 1.22 -8.54
C ARG A 71 -2.51 2.74 -8.41
N ASP A 72 -2.86 3.26 -7.23
CA ASP A 72 -2.90 4.69 -6.97
C ASP A 72 -1.51 5.17 -6.58
N THR A 73 -0.81 5.86 -7.47
CA THR A 73 0.59 6.28 -7.28
C THR A 73 0.75 7.67 -6.66
N ARG A 74 -0.35 8.36 -6.33
CA ARG A 74 -0.35 9.79 -5.94
C ARG A 74 0.20 10.06 -4.54
N HIS A 75 0.40 9.02 -3.72
CA HIS A 75 0.56 9.18 -2.27
C HIS A 75 1.95 8.83 -1.72
N LEU A 76 2.99 8.73 -2.58
CA LEU A 76 4.34 8.34 -2.15
C LEU A 76 4.87 9.21 -1.01
N GLU A 77 4.76 10.54 -1.12
CA GLU A 77 5.26 11.46 -0.09
C GLU A 77 4.58 11.25 1.27
N ARG A 78 3.27 10.97 1.28
CA ARG A 78 2.52 10.71 2.52
C ARG A 78 2.94 9.38 3.14
N ILE A 79 3.19 8.36 2.31
CA ILE A 79 3.69 7.05 2.75
C ILE A 79 5.09 7.18 3.38
N LEU A 80 6.01 7.92 2.76
CA LEU A 80 7.39 8.08 3.26
C LEU A 80 7.50 8.93 4.53
N ARG A 81 6.42 9.61 4.94
CA ARG A 81 6.35 10.32 6.23
C ARG A 81 5.84 9.43 7.37
N ALA A 82 5.12 8.36 7.06
CA ALA A 82 4.60 7.46 8.07
C ALA A 82 5.75 6.66 8.72
N THR A 83 5.53 6.17 9.93
CA THR A 83 6.43 5.20 10.58
C THR A 83 5.76 3.83 10.54
N PRO A 84 6.46 2.72 10.18
CA PRO A 84 5.87 1.38 10.24
C PRO A 84 5.36 1.07 11.65
N ARG A 85 4.10 0.63 11.78
CA ARG A 85 3.47 0.33 13.08
C ARG A 85 3.01 -1.13 13.17
N GLY A 86 2.67 -1.54 14.40
CA GLY A 86 2.15 -2.88 14.70
C GLY A 86 3.24 -3.90 15.03
N SER A 87 2.91 -5.18 14.88
CA SER A 87 3.81 -6.30 15.16
C SER A 87 5.03 -6.29 14.22
N TYR A 88 6.06 -7.09 14.53
CA TYR A 88 7.21 -7.27 13.63
C TYR A 88 6.77 -7.61 12.19
N GLY A 89 5.80 -8.53 12.05
CA GLY A 89 5.30 -8.96 10.75
C GLY A 89 4.58 -7.83 10.00
N GLN A 90 3.85 -6.97 10.70
CA GLN A 90 3.15 -5.82 10.11
C GLN A 90 4.13 -4.71 9.69
N ARG A 91 5.14 -4.42 10.51
CA ARG A 91 6.20 -3.47 10.17
C ARG A 91 7.01 -3.92 8.95
N CYS A 92 7.31 -5.22 8.85
CA CYS A 92 7.93 -5.78 7.65
C CYS A 92 7.03 -5.68 6.42
N ALA A 93 5.74 -6.04 6.55
CA ALA A 93 4.77 -5.95 5.46
C ALA A 93 4.65 -4.51 4.94
N PHE A 94 4.60 -3.52 5.84
CA PHE A 94 4.61 -2.11 5.46
C PHE A 94 5.81 -1.79 4.56
N LEU A 95 7.02 -2.18 4.96
CA LEU A 95 8.23 -1.85 4.20
C LEU A 95 8.33 -2.58 2.85
N GLU A 96 7.86 -3.83 2.79
CA GLU A 96 7.76 -4.59 1.54
C GLU A 96 6.77 -3.92 0.58
N ASP A 97 5.59 -3.56 1.07
CA ASP A 97 4.58 -2.85 0.29
C ASP A 97 5.09 -1.48 -0.17
N VAL A 98 5.88 -0.77 0.64
CA VAL A 98 6.52 0.49 0.22
C VAL A 98 7.50 0.25 -0.94
N LEU A 99 8.32 -0.81 -0.90
CA LEU A 99 9.24 -1.13 -1.98
C LEU A 99 8.50 -1.42 -3.29
N GLU A 100 7.44 -2.22 -3.24
CA GLU A 100 6.60 -2.51 -4.40
C GLU A 100 5.89 -1.25 -4.91
N TYR A 101 5.44 -0.39 -3.99
CA TYR A 101 4.77 0.86 -4.34
C TYR A 101 5.71 1.82 -5.07
N VAL A 102 6.98 1.90 -4.65
CA VAL A 102 8.01 2.69 -5.34
C VAL A 102 8.28 2.13 -6.74
N LYS A 103 8.39 0.81 -6.90
CA LYS A 103 8.54 0.17 -8.22
C LYS A 103 7.35 0.49 -9.13
N MET A 104 6.13 0.44 -8.61
CA MET A 104 4.91 0.81 -9.33
C MET A 104 4.93 2.29 -9.76
N CYS A 105 5.34 3.20 -8.87
CA CYS A 105 5.50 4.62 -9.20
C CYS A 105 6.54 4.84 -10.30
N ALA A 106 7.68 4.13 -10.24
CA ALA A 106 8.74 4.21 -11.24
C ALA A 106 8.27 3.70 -12.60
N GLN A 107 7.57 2.56 -12.64
CA GLN A 107 6.97 2.00 -13.86
C GLN A 107 5.93 2.93 -14.49
N ALA A 108 5.16 3.64 -13.66
CA ALA A 108 4.20 4.66 -14.10
C ALA A 108 4.86 5.99 -14.49
N GLN A 109 6.19 6.12 -14.34
CA GLN A 109 6.96 7.33 -14.65
C GLN A 109 6.51 8.58 -13.88
N VAL A 110 5.94 8.41 -12.68
CA VAL A 110 5.50 9.52 -11.83
C VAL A 110 6.56 9.98 -10.82
N VAL A 111 7.70 9.28 -10.75
CA VAL A 111 8.85 9.59 -9.91
C VAL A 111 10.15 9.41 -10.69
N GLY A 112 11.14 10.25 -10.42
CA GLY A 112 12.48 10.17 -10.97
C GLY A 112 13.48 9.47 -10.03
N GLY A 113 14.73 9.34 -10.48
CA GLY A 113 15.79 8.63 -9.74
C GLY A 113 16.03 9.17 -8.33
N THR A 114 15.90 10.48 -8.11
CA THR A 114 16.04 11.10 -6.78
C THR A 114 14.99 10.58 -5.78
N GLN A 115 13.72 10.61 -6.16
CA GLN A 115 12.62 10.15 -5.29
C GLN A 115 12.71 8.64 -5.02
N ILE A 116 13.13 7.85 -6.02
CA ILE A 116 13.38 6.41 -5.83
C ILE A 116 14.50 6.19 -4.79
N ARG A 117 15.60 6.96 -4.88
CA ARG A 117 16.73 6.89 -3.94
C ARG A 117 16.32 7.26 -2.52
N GLU A 118 15.54 8.32 -2.36
CA GLU A 118 15.01 8.78 -1.08
C GLU A 118 14.08 7.73 -0.45
N ALA A 119 13.17 7.15 -1.24
CA ALA A 119 12.27 6.11 -0.78
C ALA A 119 13.04 4.84 -0.35
N ALA A 120 14.03 4.42 -1.14
CA ALA A 120 14.90 3.30 -0.77
C ALA A 120 15.70 3.58 0.52
N GLN A 121 16.20 4.81 0.69
CA GLN A 121 16.90 5.21 1.92
C GLN A 121 15.97 5.24 3.13
N TYR A 122 14.73 5.69 2.96
CA TYR A 122 13.69 5.60 3.98
C TYR A 122 13.48 4.15 4.43
N VAL A 123 13.29 3.22 3.48
CA VAL A 123 13.12 1.79 3.81
C VAL A 123 14.33 1.23 4.55
N LEU A 124 15.55 1.55 4.11
CA LEU A 124 16.78 1.13 4.81
C LEU A 124 16.84 1.63 6.25
N ASN A 125 16.48 2.89 6.49
CA ASN A 125 16.50 3.48 7.83
C ASN A 125 15.48 2.80 8.74
N GLN A 126 14.26 2.56 8.24
CA GLN A 126 13.21 1.90 9.00
C GLN A 126 13.52 0.43 9.26
N ALA A 127 14.00 -0.31 8.26
CA ALA A 127 14.33 -1.73 8.39
C ALA A 127 15.43 -1.97 9.44
N ARG A 128 16.45 -1.12 9.49
CA ARG A 128 17.52 -1.19 10.49
C ARG A 128 17.06 -0.88 11.92
N ALA A 129 15.95 -0.17 12.07
CA ALA A 129 15.33 0.13 13.35
C ALA A 129 14.35 -0.98 13.81
N ILE A 130 14.05 -1.96 12.96
CA ILE A 130 13.26 -3.13 13.36
C ILE A 130 14.18 -4.09 14.10
N ASP A 131 14.05 -4.12 15.41
CA ASP A 131 14.64 -5.16 16.25
C ASP A 131 13.79 -6.44 16.10
N PRO A 132 14.38 -7.61 15.73
CA PRO A 132 13.69 -8.88 15.81
C PRO A 132 13.25 -9.13 17.25
N ASP A 133 11.94 -9.25 17.45
CA ASP A 133 11.38 -9.54 18.76
C ASP A 133 11.80 -10.96 19.17
N VAL A 134 12.82 -11.04 20.03
CA VAL A 134 13.47 -12.29 20.47
C VAL A 134 12.48 -13.22 21.15
N GLU A 135 11.40 -12.68 21.75
CA GLU A 135 10.36 -13.46 22.41
C GLU A 135 9.40 -14.17 21.42
N GLN A 136 9.31 -13.69 20.18
CA GLN A 136 8.33 -14.19 19.20
C GLN A 136 8.92 -15.16 18.16
N ASN A 137 10.19 -15.59 18.30
CA ASN A 137 10.86 -16.52 17.34
C ASN A 137 10.73 -16.07 15.88
N VAL A 138 10.76 -14.77 15.60
CA VAL A 138 10.55 -14.27 14.24
C VAL A 138 11.88 -14.22 13.48
N SER A 139 11.92 -14.85 12.31
CA SER A 139 13.15 -14.94 11.50
C SER A 139 13.63 -13.54 11.08
N PRO A 140 14.90 -13.19 11.36
CA PRO A 140 15.51 -11.95 10.90
C PRO A 140 15.68 -11.89 9.37
N GLU A 141 15.49 -13.02 8.66
CA GLU A 141 15.64 -13.13 7.22
C GLU A 141 14.74 -12.16 6.44
N ARG A 142 13.53 -11.86 6.96
CA ARG A 142 12.61 -10.93 6.30
C ARG A 142 13.18 -9.51 6.25
N VAL A 143 13.75 -9.03 7.35
CA VAL A 143 14.43 -7.72 7.41
C VAL A 143 15.69 -7.72 6.53
N VAL A 144 16.46 -8.81 6.52
CA VAL A 144 17.62 -8.95 5.63
C VAL A 144 17.20 -8.84 4.16
N HIS A 145 16.12 -9.49 3.77
CA HIS A 145 15.58 -9.40 2.42
C HIS A 145 15.14 -7.97 2.07
N ILE A 146 14.39 -7.31 2.96
CA ILE A 146 13.97 -5.90 2.80
C ILE A 146 15.18 -4.99 2.58
N ILE A 147 16.25 -5.15 3.38
CA ILE A 147 17.48 -4.36 3.26
C ILE A 147 18.15 -4.62 1.90
N ALA A 148 18.24 -5.88 1.47
CA ALA A 148 18.82 -6.25 0.18
C ALA A 148 18.03 -5.61 -0.98
N SER A 149 16.70 -5.74 -0.99
CA SER A 149 15.83 -5.16 -2.01
C SER A 149 15.88 -3.63 -2.05
N ALA A 150 15.92 -2.97 -0.89
CA ALA A 150 16.07 -1.52 -0.82
C ALA A 150 17.44 -1.05 -1.34
N THR A 151 18.50 -1.82 -1.07
CA THR A 151 19.85 -1.54 -1.59
C THR A 151 19.90 -1.67 -3.10
N GLU A 152 19.31 -2.72 -3.66
CA GLU A 152 19.20 -2.92 -5.11
C GLU A 152 18.42 -1.78 -5.78
N LEU A 153 17.25 -1.44 -5.24
CA LEU A 153 16.40 -0.36 -5.76
C LEU A 153 17.14 0.99 -5.77
N ARG A 154 17.91 1.26 -4.71
CA ARG A 154 18.75 2.46 -4.62
C ARG A 154 19.81 2.49 -5.73
N SER A 155 20.49 1.37 -6.00
CA SER A 155 21.50 1.29 -7.06
C SER A 155 20.89 1.46 -8.45
N LEU A 156 19.69 0.92 -8.69
CA LEU A 156 18.99 1.09 -9.97
C LEU A 156 18.56 2.54 -10.23
N SER A 157 18.33 3.33 -9.17
CA SER A 157 17.96 4.75 -9.27
C SER A 157 19.01 5.61 -10.00
N GLU A 158 20.24 5.13 -10.14
CA GLU A 158 21.34 5.82 -10.83
C GLU A 158 21.19 5.78 -12.36
N GLY A 159 20.41 4.84 -12.89
CA GLY A 159 20.11 4.71 -14.32
C GLY A 159 18.86 5.46 -14.79
N PHE A 160 18.09 6.07 -13.88
CA PHE A 160 16.89 6.83 -14.26
C PHE A 160 17.26 8.26 -14.68
N PRO A 161 16.70 8.78 -15.78
CA PRO A 161 16.93 10.15 -16.20
C PRO A 161 16.53 11.12 -15.08
N LYS A 162 17.34 12.18 -14.89
CA LYS A 162 16.95 13.28 -14.01
C LYS A 162 15.70 13.95 -14.60
N PRO A 163 14.67 14.26 -13.79
CA PRO A 163 13.56 15.08 -14.24
C PRO A 163 14.04 16.48 -14.65
#